data_AF-A0A4Y9ENT2-F1
#
_entry.id   AF-A0A4Y9ENT2-F1
#
_cell.length_a   1.000
_cell.length_b   1.000
_cell.length_c   1.000
_cell.angle_alpha   90.00
_cell.angle_beta   90.00
_cell.angle_gamma   90.00
#
_symmetry.space_group_name_H-M   'P 1'
#
loop_
_entity.id
_entity.type
_entity.pdbx_description
1 polymer ?
#
loop_
_entity_poly.entity_id
_entity_poly.type
_entity_poly.pdbx_seq_one_letter_code
_entity_poly.pdbx_strand_id
1 'polypeptide(L)'
;MLVESIGSEPWASATFVGQTHWIQLQLEGHADAVAATCRRLEAELGEAEFDVAGHIVADVAVEAALPVTAADGITSCNLRLEILTIED
;
A
#
# COMPACT_ATOMS: atom_id res chain seq x y z
N MET A 1 -4.37 12.82 0.00
CA MET A 1 -3.77 11.55 0.46
C MET A 1 -3.13 11.81 1.81
N LEU A 2 -3.49 11.00 2.79
CA LEU A 2 -2.96 11.01 4.15
C LEU A 2 -2.34 9.64 4.43
N VAL A 3 -1.22 9.60 5.14
CA VAL A 3 -0.65 8.37 5.70
C VAL A 3 -1.13 8.27 7.14
N GLU A 4 -1.97 7.29 7.44
CA GLU A 4 -2.56 7.10 8.77
C GLU A 4 -1.60 6.38 9.71
N SER A 5 -0.89 5.36 9.23
CA SER A 5 0.14 4.68 9.99
C SER A 5 1.13 3.97 9.08
N ILE A 6 2.33 3.76 9.62
CA ILE A 6 3.39 2.94 9.02
C ILE A 6 3.99 2.06 10.09
N GLY A 7 4.49 0.89 9.69
CA GLY A 7 5.26 0.04 10.59
C GLY A 7 5.94 -1.10 9.86
N SER A 8 6.73 -1.82 10.63
CA SER A 8 7.51 -2.96 10.16
C SER A 8 7.58 -4.01 11.27
N GLU A 9 7.67 -5.27 10.89
CA GLU A 9 8.00 -6.36 11.79
C GLU A 9 9.00 -7.33 11.14
N PRO A 10 9.87 -7.98 11.94
CA PRO A 10 10.78 -8.97 11.41
C PRO A 10 10.06 -10.14 10.76
N TRP A 11 10.57 -10.55 9.59
CA TRP A 11 10.12 -11.72 8.87
C TRP A 11 11.31 -12.62 8.54
N ALA A 12 11.08 -13.93 8.57
CA ALA A 12 12.07 -14.89 8.10
C ALA A 12 11.39 -16.14 7.53
N SER A 13 12.07 -16.77 6.58
CA SER A 13 11.76 -18.10 6.06
C SER A 13 12.94 -19.05 6.30
N ALA A 14 12.94 -20.23 5.68
CA ALA A 14 14.03 -21.19 5.80
C ALA A 14 15.35 -20.69 5.20
N THR A 15 15.30 -19.81 4.18
CA THR A 15 16.48 -19.39 3.41
C THR A 15 16.67 -17.87 3.37
N PHE A 16 15.71 -17.08 3.82
CA PHE A 16 15.74 -15.63 3.74
C PHE A 16 15.33 -15.00 5.06
N VAL A 17 15.93 -13.84 5.35
CA VAL A 17 15.54 -12.93 6.43
C VAL A 17 15.16 -11.59 5.83
N GLY A 18 14.31 -10.86 6.52
CA GLY A 18 13.80 -9.60 6.00
C GLY A 18 12.77 -8.97 6.92
N GLN A 19 11.89 -8.15 6.35
CA GLN A 19 10.85 -7.43 7.09
C GLN A 19 9.54 -7.44 6.32
N THR A 20 8.43 -7.55 7.06
CA THR A 20 7.11 -7.19 6.54
C THR A 20 6.82 -5.75 6.95
N HIS A 21 6.52 -4.89 6.00
CA HIS A 21 6.11 -3.51 6.23
C HIS A 21 4.63 -3.34 5.93
N TRP A 22 3.99 -2.39 6.61
CA TRP A 22 2.64 -1.96 6.27
C TRP A 22 2.54 -0.44 6.23
N ILE A 23 1.68 0.04 5.34
CA ILE A 23 1.29 1.45 5.24
C ILE A 23 -0.23 1.52 5.16
N GLN A 24 -0.85 2.26 6.08
CA GLN A 24 -2.26 2.61 6.03
C GLN A 24 -2.39 4.00 5.39
N LEU A 25 -3.12 4.10 4.30
CA LEU A 25 -3.35 5.33 3.54
C LEU A 25 -4.83 5.66 3.52
N GLN A 26 -5.15 6.95 3.51
CA GLN A 26 -6.48 7.44 3.20
C GLN A 26 -6.41 8.40 2.00
N LEU A 27 -7.22 8.13 0.99
CA LEU A 27 -7.48 9.01 -0.13
C LEU A 27 -8.79 9.73 0.11
N GLU A 28 -8.82 11.03 -0.14
CA GLU A 28 -10.02 11.85 -0.08
C GLU A 28 -10.10 12.75 -1.32
N GLY A 29 -11.31 12.96 -1.84
CA GLY A 29 -11.55 13.84 -2.96
C GLY A 29 -12.86 13.54 -3.68
N HIS A 30 -12.95 13.92 -4.95
CA HIS A 30 -14.07 13.59 -5.80
C HIS A 30 -14.12 12.07 -6.07
N ALA A 31 -15.32 11.49 -6.04
CA ALA A 31 -15.55 10.04 -6.18
C ALA A 31 -14.76 9.40 -7.33
N ASP A 32 -14.83 9.98 -8.53
CA ASP A 32 -14.15 9.43 -9.72
C ASP A 32 -12.63 9.46 -9.59
N ALA A 33 -12.08 10.52 -9.01
CA ALA A 33 -10.65 10.67 -8.81
C ALA A 33 -10.12 9.69 -7.76
N VAL A 34 -10.86 9.50 -6.66
CA VAL A 34 -10.53 8.51 -5.63
C VAL A 34 -10.57 7.11 -6.23
N ALA A 35 -11.65 6.74 -6.90
CA ALA A 35 -11.79 5.42 -7.51
C ALA A 35 -10.73 5.14 -8.58
N ALA A 36 -10.40 6.13 -9.41
CA ALA A 36 -9.33 6.01 -10.40
C ALA A 36 -7.95 5.83 -9.75
N THR A 37 -7.69 6.55 -8.66
CA THR A 37 -6.42 6.45 -7.94
C THR A 37 -6.28 5.11 -7.23
N CYS A 38 -7.34 4.60 -6.57
CA CYS A 38 -7.30 3.28 -5.93
C CYS A 38 -6.99 2.19 -6.95
N ARG A 39 -7.74 2.13 -8.06
CA ARG A 39 -7.51 1.15 -9.12
C ARG A 39 -6.10 1.22 -9.69
N ARG A 40 -5.56 2.43 -9.85
CA ARG A 40 -4.20 2.61 -10.36
C ARG A 40 -3.17 2.10 -9.37
N LEU A 41 -3.31 2.40 -8.08
CA LEU A 41 -2.40 1.91 -7.04
C LEU A 41 -2.46 0.37 -6.93
N GLU A 42 -3.65 -0.21 -6.97
CA GLU A 42 -3.82 -1.68 -6.95
C GLU A 42 -3.20 -2.35 -8.17
N ALA A 43 -3.31 -1.76 -9.35
CA ALA A 43 -2.79 -2.35 -10.58
C ALA A 43 -1.28 -2.12 -10.81
N GLU A 44 -0.75 -0.96 -10.40
CA GLU A 44 0.63 -0.57 -10.72
C GLU A 44 1.61 -0.93 -9.62
N LEU A 45 1.22 -0.87 -8.34
CA LEU A 45 2.19 -0.95 -7.26
C LEU A 45 2.67 -2.38 -6.99
N GLY A 46 1.81 -3.39 -7.18
CA GLY A 46 2.19 -4.80 -7.04
C GLY A 46 3.15 -5.28 -8.13
N GLU A 47 3.12 -4.64 -9.31
CA GLU A 47 3.95 -4.98 -10.46
C GLU A 47 5.18 -4.05 -10.60
N ALA A 48 5.33 -3.08 -9.70
CA ALA A 48 6.41 -2.10 -9.77
C ALA A 48 7.75 -2.71 -9.31
N GLU A 49 8.81 -2.39 -10.05
CA GLU A 49 10.17 -2.69 -9.62
C GLU A 49 10.67 -1.57 -8.69
N PHE A 50 11.15 -1.95 -7.51
CA PHE A 50 11.68 -1.04 -6.50
C PHE A 50 13.17 -1.25 -6.31
N ASP A 51 13.94 -0.16 -6.38
CA ASP A 51 15.34 -0.15 -6.00
C ASP A 51 15.46 0.33 -4.54
N VAL A 52 15.68 -0.61 -3.62
CA VAL A 52 15.86 -0.35 -2.19
C VAL A 52 17.24 -0.84 -1.76
N ALA A 53 18.11 0.08 -1.37
CA ALA A 53 19.49 -0.29 -1.05
C ALA A 53 19.58 -1.37 0.04
N GLY A 54 20.28 -2.46 -0.27
CA GLY A 54 20.52 -3.59 0.63
C GLY A 54 19.30 -4.48 0.86
N HIS A 55 18.22 -4.29 0.11
CA HIS A 55 17.02 -5.11 0.22
C HIS A 55 16.39 -5.36 -1.16
N ILE A 56 15.87 -6.56 -1.37
CA ILE A 56 14.98 -6.84 -2.48
C ILE A 56 13.54 -6.71 -1.98
N VAL A 57 12.73 -5.91 -2.68
CA VAL A 57 11.28 -5.92 -2.49
C VAL A 57 10.73 -7.17 -3.15
N ALA A 58 10.41 -8.18 -2.35
CA ALA A 58 10.00 -9.49 -2.82
C ALA A 58 8.51 -9.53 -3.22
N ASP A 59 7.68 -8.74 -2.54
CA ASP A 59 6.25 -8.65 -2.83
C ASP A 59 5.66 -7.31 -2.36
N VAL A 60 4.62 -6.85 -3.04
CA VAL A 60 3.80 -5.70 -2.64
C VAL A 60 2.33 -6.02 -2.89
N ALA A 61 1.56 -6.11 -1.82
CA ALA A 61 0.11 -6.23 -1.86
C ALA A 61 -0.53 -4.86 -1.58
N VAL A 62 -1.58 -4.54 -2.33
CA VAL A 62 -2.41 -3.36 -2.10
C VAL A 62 -3.87 -3.80 -1.99
N GLU A 63 -4.52 -3.40 -0.91
CA GLU A 63 -5.94 -3.64 -0.67
C GLU A 63 -6.65 -2.32 -0.44
N ALA A 64 -7.60 -1.95 -1.30
CA ALA A 64 -8.49 -0.82 -1.06
C ALA A 64 -9.81 -1.27 -0.43
N ALA A 65 -10.25 -0.52 0.59
CA ALA A 65 -11.60 -0.65 1.13
C ALA A 65 -12.64 -0.05 0.18
N LEU A 66 -13.93 -0.40 0.38
CA LEU A 66 -15.02 0.24 -0.35
C LEU A 66 -15.03 1.75 -0.07
N PRO A 67 -15.04 2.61 -1.11
CA PRO A 67 -15.10 4.05 -0.92
C PRO A 67 -16.40 4.48 -0.22
N VAL A 68 -16.29 5.47 0.67
CA VAL A 68 -17.42 6.05 1.41
C VAL A 68 -17.58 7.50 0.97
N THR A 69 -18.78 7.91 0.57
CA THR A 69 -19.07 9.31 0.22
C THR A 69 -19.87 9.97 1.32
N ALA A 70 -19.34 11.06 1.87
CA ALA A 70 -20.00 11.83 2.91
C ALA A 70 -21.08 12.76 2.31
N ALA A 71 -21.89 13.37 3.19
CA ALA A 71 -23.01 14.21 2.78
C ALA A 71 -22.59 15.50 2.06
N ASP A 72 -21.34 15.94 2.23
CA ASP A 72 -20.74 17.08 1.54
C ASP A 72 -20.23 16.73 0.13
N GLY A 73 -20.36 15.47 -0.29
CA GLY A 73 -19.92 14.98 -1.59
C GLY A 73 -18.46 14.56 -1.66
N ILE A 74 -17.71 14.63 -0.55
CA ILE A 74 -16.34 14.14 -0.49
C ILE A 74 -16.36 12.62 -0.31
N THR A 75 -15.63 11.92 -1.18
CA THR A 75 -15.40 10.49 -1.08
C THR A 75 -14.07 10.24 -0.40
N SER A 76 -14.05 9.31 0.56
CA SER A 76 -12.84 8.76 1.16
C SER A 76 -12.69 7.27 0.84
N CYS A 77 -11.45 6.80 0.74
CA CYS A 77 -11.12 5.38 0.58
C CYS A 77 -9.83 5.08 1.34
N ASN A 78 -9.88 4.07 2.19
CA ASN A 78 -8.71 3.57 2.91
C ASN A 78 -8.01 2.50 2.08
N LEU A 79 -6.68 2.52 2.06
CA LEU A 79 -5.85 1.51 1.42
C LEU A 79 -4.83 0.97 2.42
N ARG A 80 -4.61 -0.33 2.37
CA ARG A 80 -3.54 -1.02 3.08
C ARG A 80 -2.53 -1.50 2.06
N LEU A 81 -1.28 -1.08 2.23
CA LEU A 81 -0.15 -1.66 1.52
C LEU A 81 0.57 -2.60 2.49
N GLU A 82 0.91 -3.78 2.00
CA GLU A 82 1.82 -4.72 2.67
C GLU A 82 3.00 -5.00 1.76
N ILE A 83 4.21 -4.86 2.29
CA ILE A 83 5.44 -4.94 1.49
C ILE A 83 6.37 -5.93 2.18
N LEU A 84 6.82 -6.94 1.45
CA LEU A 84 7.84 -7.87 1.93
C LEU A 84 9.19 -7.46 1.36
N THR A 85 10.16 -7.23 2.25
CA THR A 85 11.56 -7.07 1.87
C THR A 85 12.39 -8.25 2.36
N ILE A 86 13.41 -8.60 1.59
CA ILE A 86 14.46 -9.54 2.00
C ILE A 86 15.81 -8.81 1.99
N GLU A 87 16.68 -9.12 2.93
CA GLU A 87 18.04 -8.57 2.97
C GLU A 87 18.90 -9.18 1.85
N ASP A 88 19.69 -8.34 1.18
CA ASP A 88 20.66 -8.75 0.14
C ASP A 88 21.87 -9.56 0.69
#